data_AF-A0A0F9WGI6-F1
#
_entry.id   AF-A0A0F9WGI6-F1
#
_cell.length_a   1.000
_cell.length_b   1.000
_cell.length_c   1.000
_cell.angle_alpha   90.00
_cell.angle_beta   90.00
_cell.angle_gamma   90.00
#
_symmetry.space_group_name_H-M   'P 1'
#
loop_
_entity.id
_entity.type
_entity.pdbx_description
1 polymer ?
#
loop_
_entity_poly.entity_id
_entity_poly.type
_entity_poly.pdbx_seq_one_letter_code
_entity_poly.pdbx_strand_id
1 'polypeptide(L)'
;MTKIFNDWFANKIIHKDKILNFDFLNRKGFIKSIQDTEYYFLTESIDTVEYELYKYFNEKISNEMNIEDCNIEIKKFIKNLHVYNELKDIGQALVNKIAERKNTTSKEILKEMDYDFEN
;
A
#
# COMPACT_ATOMS: atom_id res chain seq x y z
N MET A 1 -5.08 13.86 3.96
CA MET A 1 -4.40 12.75 4.67
C MET A 1 -4.93 12.75 6.10
N THR A 2 -5.71 11.75 6.49
CA THR A 2 -6.29 11.66 7.84
C THR A 2 -5.15 11.53 8.85
N LYS A 3 -5.10 12.38 9.89
CA LYS A 3 -4.06 12.27 10.92
C LYS A 3 -4.26 10.96 11.68
N ILE A 4 -3.24 10.11 11.68
CA ILE A 4 -3.25 8.79 12.33
C ILE A 4 -2.85 8.91 13.81
N PHE A 5 -1.98 9.87 14.14
CA PHE A 5 -1.60 10.18 15.51
C PHE A 5 -1.70 11.69 15.81
N ASN A 6 -1.79 12.01 17.09
CA ASN A 6 -1.65 13.39 17.56
C ASN A 6 -0.23 13.90 17.32
N ASP A 7 -0.10 15.22 17.22
CA ASP A 7 1.21 15.85 17.25
C ASP A 7 1.73 15.89 18.70
N TRP A 8 2.45 14.83 19.07
CA TRP A 8 3.07 14.67 20.37
C TRP A 8 4.30 15.57 20.58
N PHE A 9 4.84 16.19 19.52
CA PHE A 9 5.89 17.20 19.63
C PHE A 9 5.31 18.53 20.10
N ALA A 10 4.20 18.96 19.49
CA ALA A 10 3.49 20.17 19.87
C ALA A 10 2.75 20.01 21.22
N ASN A 11 2.17 18.83 21.48
CA ASN A 11 1.42 18.53 22.70
C ASN A 11 1.99 17.29 23.38
N LYS A 12 2.99 17.49 24.26
CA LYS A 12 3.67 16.38 24.96
C LYS A 12 2.77 15.57 25.89
N ILE A 13 1.70 16.18 26.37
CA ILE A 13 0.73 15.59 27.29
C ILE A 13 -0.65 15.78 26.71
N ILE A 14 -1.40 14.69 26.54
CA ILE A 14 -2.70 14.69 25.89
C ILE A 14 -3.71 13.96 26.78
N HIS A 15 -4.93 14.50 26.86
CA HIS A 15 -6.05 13.88 27.54
C HIS A 15 -6.53 12.63 26.79
N LYS A 16 -6.91 11.57 27.50
CA LYS A 16 -7.37 10.28 26.96
C LYS A 16 -8.30 10.41 25.74
N ASP A 17 -9.37 11.19 25.88
CA ASP A 17 -10.41 11.33 24.83
C ASP A 17 -9.93 12.04 23.56
N LYS A 18 -8.78 12.71 23.62
CA LYS A 18 -8.18 13.42 22.49
C LYS A 18 -7.09 12.59 21.81
N ILE A 19 -6.73 11.43 22.36
CA ILE A 19 -5.67 10.58 21.83
C ILE A 19 -6.22 9.72 20.69
N LEU A 20 -5.67 9.92 19.50
CA LEU A 20 -5.92 9.09 18.33
C LEU A 20 -5.27 7.72 18.53
N ASN A 21 -6.00 6.66 18.16
CA ASN A 21 -5.56 5.27 18.32
C ASN A 21 -5.16 4.90 19.77
N PHE A 22 -5.86 5.46 20.76
CA PHE A 22 -5.60 5.22 22.19
C PHE A 22 -5.49 3.72 22.54
N ASP A 23 -6.41 2.89 22.06
CA ASP A 23 -6.42 1.45 22.36
C ASP A 23 -5.15 0.74 21.87
N PHE A 24 -4.67 1.10 20.68
CA PHE A 24 -3.43 0.56 20.13
C PHE A 24 -2.23 1.00 20.98
N LEU A 25 -2.13 2.31 21.24
CA LEU A 25 -1.05 2.90 22.02
C LEU A 25 -0.98 2.31 23.43
N ASN A 26 -2.14 2.14 24.08
CA ASN A 26 -2.23 1.61 25.43
C ASN A 26 -1.89 0.11 25.47
N ARG A 27 -2.41 -0.69 24.54
CA ARG A 27 -2.13 -2.14 24.47
C ARG A 27 -0.66 -2.44 24.21
N LYS A 28 0.01 -1.62 23.40
CA LYS A 28 1.43 -1.77 23.09
C LYS A 28 2.35 -1.09 24.12
N GLY A 29 1.80 -0.35 25.09
CA GLY A 29 2.58 0.32 26.13
C GLY A 29 3.31 1.58 25.65
N PHE A 30 2.90 2.16 24.53
CA PHE A 30 3.49 3.37 23.96
C PHE A 30 3.05 4.66 24.65
N ILE A 31 2.05 4.59 25.53
CA ILE A 31 1.60 5.71 26.35
C ILE A 31 1.60 5.33 27.83
N LYS A 32 1.95 6.28 28.69
CA LYS A 32 1.87 6.16 30.15
C LYS A 32 1.03 7.27 30.73
N SER A 33 0.20 6.93 31.72
CA SER A 33 -0.57 7.91 32.48
C SER A 33 0.33 8.69 33.44
N ILE A 34 -0.05 9.94 33.72
CA ILE A 34 0.61 10.77 34.72
C ILE A 34 -0.17 10.65 36.03
N GLN A 35 0.41 10.02 37.06
CA GLN A 35 -0.10 10.06 38.44
C GLN A 35 -1.62 9.83 38.59
N ASP A 36 -2.13 8.76 37.97
CA ASP A 36 -3.57 8.40 37.99
C ASP A 36 -4.54 9.47 37.45
N THR A 37 -4.04 10.40 36.64
CA THR A 37 -4.87 11.36 35.88
C THR A 37 -5.28 10.79 34.51
N GLU A 38 -6.26 11.42 33.88
CA GLU A 38 -6.72 11.09 32.51
C GLU A 38 -5.76 11.60 31.40
N TYR A 39 -4.54 12.00 31.77
CA TYR A 39 -3.53 12.52 30.86
C TYR A 39 -2.40 11.52 30.63
N TYR A 40 -1.94 11.43 29.38
CA TYR A 40 -0.92 10.50 28.93
C TYR A 40 0.21 11.21 28.20
N PHE A 41 1.39 10.60 28.21
CA PHE A 41 2.55 10.98 27.41
C PHE A 41 3.10 9.77 26.65
N LEU A 42 3.75 10.05 25.51
CA LEU A 42 4.38 9.02 24.68
C LEU A 42 5.67 8.53 25.34
N THR A 43 5.86 7.21 25.43
CA THR A 43 7.04 6.59 26.03
C THR A 43 8.20 6.43 25.06
N GLU A 44 7.88 6.35 23.76
CA GLU A 44 8.84 6.16 22.67
C GLU A 44 8.72 7.29 21.65
N SER A 45 9.60 7.31 20.65
CA SER A 45 9.49 8.27 19.55
C SER A 45 8.27 7.98 18.69
N ILE A 46 7.68 9.02 18.10
CA ILE A 46 6.53 8.86 17.20
C ILE A 46 6.87 7.95 16.01
N ASP A 47 8.11 8.02 15.50
CA ASP A 47 8.57 7.18 14.38
C ASP A 47 8.50 5.68 14.72
N THR A 48 8.86 5.32 15.96
CA THR A 48 8.82 3.91 16.41
C THR A 48 7.39 3.42 16.54
N VAL A 49 6.53 4.28 17.09
CA VAL A 49 5.10 4.01 17.26
C VAL A 49 4.38 3.88 15.91
N GLU A 50 4.72 4.76 14.95
CA GLU A 50 4.22 4.69 13.58
C GLU A 50 4.65 3.42 12.87
N TYR A 51 5.93 3.06 12.98
CA TYR A 51 6.44 1.81 12.41
C TYR A 51 5.67 0.59 12.92
N GLU A 52 5.48 0.48 14.24
CA GLU A 52 4.76 -0.63 14.86
C GLU A 52 3.27 -0.64 14.51
N LEU A 53 2.65 0.54 14.30
CA LEU A 53 1.27 0.62 13.83
C LEU A 53 1.15 0.10 12.39
N TYR A 54 2.03 0.55 11.50
CA TYR A 54 2.03 0.07 10.11
C TYR A 54 2.29 -1.43 10.05
N LYS A 55 3.22 -1.93 10.87
CA LYS A 55 3.47 -3.36 11.00
C LYS A 55 2.22 -4.13 11.44
N TYR A 56 1.52 -3.65 12.47
CA TYR A 56 0.26 -4.25 12.93
C TYR A 56 -0.82 -4.28 11.84
N PHE A 57 -0.99 -3.18 11.09
CA PHE A 57 -1.95 -3.17 9.98
C PHE A 57 -1.53 -4.11 8.85
N ASN A 58 -0.25 -4.16 8.50
CA ASN A 58 0.27 -5.08 7.49
C ASN A 58 0.03 -6.53 7.89
N GLU A 59 0.31 -6.90 9.15
CA GLU A 59 0.04 -8.25 9.67
C GLU A 59 -1.46 -8.58 9.61
N LYS A 60 -2.32 -7.63 9.99
CA LYS A 60 -3.78 -7.81 9.92
C LYS A 60 -4.25 -8.08 8.50
N ILE A 61 -3.81 -7.26 7.54
CA ILE A 61 -4.17 -7.41 6.12
C ILE A 61 -3.58 -8.71 5.56
N SER A 62 -2.34 -9.05 5.93
CA SER A 62 -1.68 -10.30 5.51
C SER A 62 -2.51 -11.52 5.92
N ASN A 63 -3.00 -11.52 7.16
CA ASN A 63 -3.87 -12.59 7.67
C ASN A 63 -5.23 -12.62 6.95
N GLU A 64 -5.86 -11.47 6.70
CA GLU A 64 -7.13 -11.38 5.98
C GLU A 64 -7.01 -11.87 4.52
N MET A 65 -5.87 -11.61 3.87
CA MET A 65 -5.60 -12.00 2.48
C MET A 65 -4.92 -13.37 2.36
N ASN A 66 -4.66 -14.05 3.48
CA ASN A 66 -3.93 -15.31 3.55
C ASN A 66 -2.56 -15.25 2.83
N ILE A 67 -1.85 -14.14 3.01
CA ILE A 67 -0.50 -13.91 2.48
C ILE A 67 0.49 -14.31 3.57
N GLU A 68 1.35 -15.28 3.28
CA GLU A 68 2.41 -15.72 4.21
C GLU A 68 3.59 -14.74 4.26
N ASP A 69 3.96 -14.14 3.12
CA ASP A 69 5.04 -13.16 3.02
C ASP A 69 4.68 -12.05 2.02
N CYS A 70 4.37 -10.87 2.55
CA CYS A 70 4.07 -9.67 1.77
C CYS A 70 5.18 -9.30 0.79
N ASN A 71 6.46 -9.49 1.15
CA ASN A 71 7.58 -9.15 0.26
C ASN A 71 7.63 -10.09 -0.94
N ILE A 72 7.34 -11.38 -0.75
CA ILE A 72 7.30 -12.35 -1.84
C ILE A 72 6.14 -12.02 -2.79
N GLU A 73 4.95 -11.74 -2.26
CA GLU A 73 3.79 -11.42 -3.11
C GLU A 73 3.98 -10.09 -3.86
N ILE A 74 4.56 -9.07 -3.23
CA ILE A 74 4.90 -7.81 -3.92
C ILE A 74 5.91 -8.07 -5.05
N LYS A 75 6.98 -8.84 -4.78
CA LYS A 75 7.99 -9.17 -5.81
C LYS A 75 7.37 -9.95 -6.96
N LYS A 76 6.48 -10.90 -6.66
CA LYS A 76 5.74 -11.70 -7.65
C LYS A 76 4.85 -10.81 -8.51
N PHE A 77 4.12 -9.89 -7.89
CA PHE A 77 3.30 -8.91 -8.60
C PHE A 77 4.15 -8.04 -9.54
N ILE A 78 5.24 -7.46 -9.04
CA ILE A 78 6.17 -6.64 -9.85
C ILE A 78 6.71 -7.43 -11.04
N LYS A 79 7.13 -8.68 -10.81
CA LYS A 79 7.62 -9.56 -11.87
C LYS A 79 6.56 -9.81 -12.93
N ASN A 80 5.34 -10.14 -12.53
CA ASN A 80 4.24 -10.39 -13.46
C ASN A 80 3.90 -9.14 -14.27
N LEU A 81 3.90 -7.97 -13.64
CA LEU A 81 3.68 -6.69 -14.32
C LEU A 81 4.78 -6.39 -15.35
N HIS A 82 6.03 -6.68 -15.02
CA HIS A 82 7.15 -6.51 -15.94
C HIS A 82 7.00 -7.42 -17.16
N VAL A 83 6.73 -8.71 -16.94
CA VAL A 83 6.50 -9.68 -18.02
C VAL A 83 5.30 -9.28 -18.88
N TYR A 84 4.21 -8.83 -18.28
CA TYR A 84 3.05 -8.33 -19.01
C TYR A 84 3.42 -7.15 -19.92
N ASN A 85 4.16 -6.17 -19.40
CA ASN A 85 4.59 -5.01 -20.19
C ASN A 85 5.50 -5.42 -21.34
N GLU A 86 6.48 -6.30 -21.10
CA GLU A 86 7.36 -6.82 -22.16
C GLU A 86 6.56 -7.52 -23.26
N LEU A 87 5.62 -8.39 -22.88
CA LEU A 87 4.78 -9.10 -23.84
C LEU A 87 3.87 -8.14 -24.62
N LYS A 88 3.30 -7.15 -23.95
CA LYS A 88 2.48 -6.11 -24.58
C LYS A 88 3.29 -5.32 -25.60
N ASP A 89 4.51 -4.92 -25.27
CA ASP A 89 5.37 -4.14 -26.14
C ASP A 89 5.82 -4.96 -27.37
N ILE A 90 6.19 -6.22 -27.17
CA ILE A 90 6.48 -7.15 -28.27
C ILE A 90 5.26 -7.32 -29.18
N GLY A 91 4.09 -7.57 -28.59
CA GLY A 91 2.83 -7.69 -29.32
C GLY A 91 2.53 -6.44 -30.15
N GLN A 92 2.65 -5.26 -29.55
CA GLN A 92 2.42 -3.99 -30.24
C GLN A 92 3.40 -3.77 -31.40
N ALA A 93 4.68 -4.12 -31.22
CA ALA A 93 5.69 -4.02 -32.27
C ALA A 93 5.36 -4.94 -33.46
N LEU A 94 4.92 -6.17 -33.19
CA LEU A 94 4.52 -7.13 -34.22
C LEU A 94 3.27 -6.65 -34.98
N VAL A 95 2.25 -6.18 -34.25
CA VAL A 95 1.03 -5.61 -34.84
C VAL A 95 1.37 -4.45 -35.77
N ASN A 96 2.24 -3.53 -35.34
CA ASN A 96 2.66 -2.40 -36.16
C ASN A 96 3.38 -2.86 -37.44
N LYS A 97 4.25 -3.88 -37.36
CA LYS A 97 4.94 -4.43 -38.53
C LYS A 97 3.99 -5.11 -39.52
N ILE A 98 2.96 -5.79 -39.03
CA ILE A 98 1.92 -6.38 -39.88
C ILE A 98 1.09 -5.29 -40.55
N ALA A 99 0.70 -4.26 -39.80
CA ALA A 99 -0.05 -3.12 -40.31
C ALA A 99 0.71 -2.38 -41.43
N GLU A 100 2.00 -2.11 -41.22
CA GLU A 100 2.91 -1.55 -42.24
C GLU A 100 2.92 -2.40 -43.52
N ARG A 101 3.07 -3.73 -43.41
CA ARG A 101 3.12 -4.63 -44.57
C ARG A 101 1.81 -4.74 -45.31
N LYS A 102 0.68 -4.68 -44.60
CA LYS A 102 -0.67 -4.72 -45.16
C LYS A 102 -1.19 -3.33 -45.59
N ASN A 103 -0.40 -2.27 -45.36
CA ASN A 103 -0.78 -0.88 -45.61
C ASN A 103 -2.13 -0.50 -44.95
N THR A 104 -2.30 -0.92 -43.70
CA THR A 104 -3.50 -0.75 -42.86
C THR A 104 -3.08 -0.19 -41.50
N THR A 105 -4.03 0.03 -40.59
CA THR A 105 -3.78 0.52 -39.25
C THR A 105 -3.62 -0.62 -38.24
N SER A 106 -2.83 -0.41 -37.18
CA SER A 106 -2.70 -1.37 -36.07
C SER A 106 -4.04 -1.71 -35.43
N LYS A 107 -5.00 -0.77 -35.44
CA LYS A 107 -6.36 -0.98 -34.92
C LYS A 107 -7.15 -2.00 -35.75
N GLU A 108 -7.00 -1.98 -37.08
CA GLU A 108 -7.63 -2.96 -37.97
C GLU A 108 -7.02 -4.35 -37.79
N ILE A 109 -5.69 -4.44 -37.60
CA ILE A 109 -5.02 -5.71 -37.31
C ILE A 109 -5.47 -6.28 -35.96
N LEU A 110 -5.56 -5.46 -34.91
CA LEU A 110 -6.02 -5.92 -33.59
C LEU A 110 -7.46 -6.45 -33.65
N LYS A 111 -8.34 -5.79 -34.41
CA LYS A 111 -9.70 -6.29 -34.68
C LYS A 111 -9.71 -7.60 -35.48
N GLU A 112 -8.85 -7.74 -36.49
CA GLU A 112 -8.68 -8.99 -37.25
C GLU A 112 -8.21 -10.13 -36.35
N MET A 113 -7.41 -9.82 -35.34
CA MET A 113 -6.89 -10.77 -34.34
C MET A 113 -7.84 -11.03 -33.17
N ASP A 114 -9.07 -10.49 -33.21
CA ASP A 114 -10.07 -10.58 -32.12
C ASP A 114 -9.51 -10.09 -30.77
N TYR A 115 -8.63 -9.08 -30.82
CA TYR A 115 -7.96 -8.52 -29.67
C TYR A 115 -8.65 -7.20 -29.27
N ASP A 116 -9.64 -7.29 -28.38
CA ASP A 116 -10.34 -6.12 -27.86
C ASP A 116 -9.60 -5.47 -26.69
N PHE A 117 -9.36 -4.16 -26.81
CA PHE A 117 -8.77 -3.31 -25.77
C PHE A 117 -9.82 -2.75 -24.80
N GLU A 118 -11.03 -3.31 -24.74
CA GLU A 118 -12.07 -2.87 -23.80
C GLU A 118 -11.74 -3.34 -22.37
N ASN A 119 -10.94 -2.55 -21.67
CA ASN A 119 -10.96 -2.37 -20.22
C ASN A 119 -10.62 -0.91 -19.89
#